data_AF-A0A8C8DNN7-F1
#
_entry.id   AF-A0A8C8DNN7-F1
#
_cell.length_a   1.000
_cell.length_b   1.000
_cell.length_c   1.000
_cell.angle_alpha   90.00
_cell.angle_beta   90.00
_cell.angle_gamma   90.00
#
_symmetry.space_group_name_H-M   'P 1'
#
loop_
_entity.id
_entity.type
_entity.pdbx_description
1 polymer ?
#
loop_
_entity_poly.entity_id
_entity_poly.type
_entity_poly.pdbx_seq_one_letter_code
_entity_poly.pdbx_strand_id
1 'polypeptide(L)'
;MELFHQTSVLDLFFRRLQEEELQLRTSSLPAIPNPFPELCSPASSPVLSPGSLPPGDPTTGKHIVKIFSEDGVGKVVEIPADMMARDLCQLLVYKSHCLDDNSWVLVEHHPLLGLERCLEDHELVVQVQASMNSDGRFLFRKNYAKYEFFRNPLTFFPEHMVAWCQETNHTIPPSQLLQNFLSTNSCPEIQGYLYIKEVGRKSWKKVYMFLRRSGLYCSTKGASKEPRHLQLLADLEDSNIFTVITGKKQHSAPTDFEFCIKPNKSRGEMKELRMLCAEDEQSRTCWMTGFRLFKYGIILYQNYKLPQQRKPLLSPFSAPRSVSENSLVAMDFSGRIGRVIDNPVEAQCAAMEEGHTWRKPKNLSFSSPCVILWVIHIAQLWYYGRITREESHRIIHQQGQVDGLFLVRVSQSNPKAFVLTLCHHKKIKHFQILPCEEDGQVFFSLDDGVTKFTDLIQLVEFYQLNRGVLPCKLKHPCTVVAL
;
A
#
# COMPACT_ATOMS: atom_id res chain seq x y z
N MET A 1 -10.09 12.01 31.48
CA MET A 1 -8.64 12.22 31.65
C MET A 1 -7.89 10.90 31.38
N GLU A 2 -8.27 10.18 30.32
CA GLU A 2 -7.71 8.86 29.93
C GLU A 2 -7.33 8.81 28.44
N LEU A 3 -7.20 9.97 27.79
CA LEU A 3 -6.81 10.09 26.38
C LEU A 3 -5.35 10.53 26.17
N PHE A 4 -4.55 10.59 27.25
CA PHE A 4 -3.14 11.02 27.21
C PHE A 4 -2.13 9.88 27.45
N HIS A 5 -2.56 8.64 27.69
CA HIS A 5 -1.65 7.53 28.02
C HIS A 5 -1.26 6.61 26.85
N GLN A 6 -1.89 6.69 25.68
CA GLN A 6 -1.53 5.85 24.51
C GLN A 6 -0.54 6.50 23.53
N THR A 7 -0.34 7.82 23.59
CA THR A 7 0.66 8.54 22.78
C THR A 7 2.08 8.46 23.38
N SER A 8 2.21 8.07 24.64
CA SER A 8 3.48 8.03 25.37
C SER A 8 4.34 6.79 25.04
N VAL A 9 3.72 5.64 24.78
CA VAL A 9 4.46 4.36 24.64
C VAL A 9 5.21 4.25 23.32
N LEU A 10 4.63 4.75 22.22
CA LEU A 10 5.31 4.79 20.91
C LEU A 10 6.47 5.79 20.90
N ASP A 11 6.30 6.95 21.51
CA ASP A 11 7.35 7.98 21.58
C ASP A 11 8.52 7.51 22.49
N LEU A 12 8.23 6.77 23.57
CA LEU A 12 9.24 6.12 24.39
C LEU A 12 9.97 5.00 23.65
N PHE A 13 9.27 4.24 22.79
CA PHE A 13 9.86 3.18 21.97
C PHE A 13 10.77 3.75 20.88
N PHE A 14 10.33 4.81 20.19
CA PHE A 14 11.17 5.53 19.22
C PHE A 14 12.40 6.17 19.88
N ARG A 15 12.25 6.76 21.08
CA ARG A 15 13.39 7.29 21.84
C ARG A 15 14.38 6.21 22.30
N ARG A 16 13.90 5.04 22.77
CA ARG A 16 14.80 3.93 23.14
C ARG A 16 15.55 3.34 21.95
N LEU A 17 14.89 3.20 20.80
CA LEU A 17 15.57 2.75 19.57
C LEU A 17 16.61 3.77 19.09
N GLN A 18 16.31 5.07 19.23
CA GLN A 18 17.25 6.14 18.89
C GLN A 18 18.43 6.21 19.87
N GLU A 19 18.22 5.92 21.16
CA GLU A 19 19.28 5.78 22.17
C GLU A 19 20.16 4.54 21.94
N GLU A 20 19.58 3.38 21.57
CA GLU A 20 20.34 2.18 21.19
C GLU A 20 21.16 2.40 19.90
N GLU A 21 20.62 3.13 18.92
CA GLU A 21 21.33 3.46 17.67
C GLU A 21 22.44 4.51 17.88
N LEU A 22 22.27 5.45 18.82
CA LEU A 22 23.31 6.41 19.23
C LEU A 22 24.44 5.75 20.03
N GLN A 23 24.16 4.74 20.86
CA GLN A 23 25.20 3.98 21.57
C GLN A 23 26.03 3.08 20.64
N LEU A 24 25.45 2.60 19.54
CA LEU A 24 26.16 1.80 18.53
C LEU A 24 27.04 2.67 17.60
N ARG A 25 26.81 3.99 17.51
CA ARG A 25 27.56 4.90 16.61
C ARG A 25 28.78 5.59 17.21
N THR A 26 29.09 5.42 18.50
CA THR A 26 30.30 6.01 19.12
C THR A 26 31.47 5.03 19.29
N SER A 27 31.43 3.85 18.68
CA SER A 27 32.53 2.89 18.69
C SER A 27 33.42 2.97 17.44
N SER A 28 34.00 4.15 17.14
CA SER A 28 35.02 4.26 16.09
C SER A 28 35.99 5.42 16.28
N LEU A 29 36.64 5.52 17.44
CA LEU A 29 37.94 6.19 17.59
C LEU A 29 38.81 5.40 18.59
N PRO A 30 40.13 5.24 18.35
CA PRO A 30 41.01 4.57 19.30
C PRO A 30 41.10 5.37 20.59
N ALA A 31 40.99 4.68 21.73
CA ALA A 31 41.08 5.26 23.06
C ALA A 31 42.48 5.86 23.30
N ILE A 32 42.52 7.16 23.58
CA ILE A 32 43.69 7.81 24.19
C ILE A 32 43.83 7.24 25.60
N PRO A 33 45.00 6.73 26.02
CA PRO A 33 45.18 6.21 27.39
C PRO A 33 44.94 7.31 28.42
N ASN A 34 44.12 7.00 29.42
CA ASN A 34 43.87 7.86 30.58
C ASN A 34 45.18 8.08 31.38
N PRO A 35 45.65 9.32 31.58
CA PRO A 35 46.93 9.59 32.22
C PRO A 35 46.93 9.48 33.76
N PHE A 36 45.80 9.16 34.41
CA PHE A 36 45.75 9.01 35.87
C PHE A 36 44.89 7.81 36.30
N PRO A 37 45.51 6.64 36.62
CA PRO A 37 44.78 5.43 37.01
C PRO A 37 44.48 5.32 38.51
N GLU A 38 44.98 6.21 39.37
CA GLU A 38 45.02 5.97 40.82
C GLU A 38 43.94 6.66 41.67
N LEU A 39 42.96 7.31 41.06
CA LEU A 39 41.91 8.01 41.82
C LEU A 39 40.53 7.65 41.27
N CYS A 40 40.02 6.50 41.71
CA CYS A 40 38.59 6.28 42.01
C CYS A 40 38.34 4.80 42.39
N SER A 41 38.39 4.53 43.70
CA SER A 41 37.64 3.43 44.32
C SER A 41 37.10 3.94 45.65
N PRO A 42 35.80 3.75 45.91
CA PRO A 42 35.41 2.89 47.03
C PRO A 42 34.30 1.92 46.57
N ALA A 43 34.47 0.60 46.74
CA ALA A 43 34.28 -0.14 47.98
C ALA A 43 32.85 -0.03 48.57
N SER A 44 31.90 -0.76 48.00
CA SER A 44 30.88 -1.55 48.72
C SER A 44 29.78 -2.05 47.77
N SER A 45 29.73 -3.35 47.49
CA SER A 45 28.51 -4.05 47.07
C SER A 45 28.60 -5.50 47.54
N PRO A 46 27.59 -6.03 48.25
CA PRO A 46 27.63 -7.39 48.74
C PRO A 46 27.44 -8.37 47.58
N VAL A 47 28.22 -9.44 47.62
CA VAL A 47 28.08 -10.61 46.73
C VAL A 47 26.76 -11.32 47.09
N LEU A 48 25.85 -11.45 46.12
CA LEU A 48 24.73 -12.38 46.19
C LEU A 48 24.82 -13.37 45.02
N SER A 49 24.72 -14.64 45.38
CA SER A 49 24.85 -15.85 44.56
C SER A 49 23.83 -15.94 43.41
N PRO A 50 24.12 -16.72 42.35
CA PRO A 50 23.25 -16.83 41.18
C PRO A 50 22.06 -17.75 41.50
N GLY A 51 20.87 -17.17 41.65
CA GLY A 51 19.65 -17.96 41.81
C GLY A 51 18.50 -17.18 42.42
N SER A 52 17.84 -16.33 41.62
CA SER A 52 16.43 -15.92 41.75
C SER A 52 16.14 -14.75 40.81
N LEU A 53 16.03 -15.04 39.51
CA LEU A 53 15.19 -14.21 38.64
C LEU A 53 13.75 -14.72 38.80
N PRO A 54 12.75 -13.84 39.02
CA PRO A 54 11.35 -14.26 38.92
C PRO A 54 11.09 -14.75 37.49
N PRO A 55 10.17 -15.70 37.27
CA PRO A 55 9.87 -16.18 35.93
C PRO A 55 9.38 -14.99 35.11
N GLY A 56 10.14 -14.64 34.07
CA GLY A 56 9.74 -13.62 33.10
C GLY A 56 8.42 -14.02 32.48
N ASP A 57 7.50 -13.06 32.43
CA ASP A 57 6.21 -13.17 31.77
C ASP A 57 6.39 -13.65 30.31
N PRO A 58 5.67 -14.68 29.81
CA PRO A 58 5.88 -15.24 28.46
C PRO A 58 5.57 -14.27 27.31
N THR A 59 5.15 -13.03 27.62
CA THR A 59 4.61 -12.03 26.69
C THR A 59 5.67 -11.12 26.06
N THR A 60 6.94 -11.18 26.50
CA THR A 60 8.05 -10.36 25.96
C THR A 60 8.90 -11.06 24.89
N GLY A 61 8.35 -12.11 24.28
CA GLY A 61 9.00 -12.83 23.18
C GLY A 61 9.17 -11.94 21.96
N LYS A 62 10.42 -11.70 21.55
CA LYS A 62 10.71 -11.11 20.25
C LYS A 62 10.57 -12.18 19.17
N HIS A 63 9.83 -11.88 18.11
CA HIS A 63 9.56 -12.80 17.01
C HIS A 63 10.28 -12.35 15.75
N ILE A 64 10.82 -13.32 15.00
CA ILE A 64 11.49 -13.06 13.73
C ILE A 64 10.49 -13.28 12.59
N VAL A 65 10.36 -12.28 11.73
CA VAL A 65 9.51 -12.32 10.53
C VAL A 65 10.35 -11.99 9.31
N LYS A 66 10.17 -12.75 8.23
CA LYS A 66 10.79 -12.49 6.92
C LYS A 66 9.78 -11.88 5.97
N ILE A 67 10.11 -10.72 5.42
CA ILE A 67 9.24 -9.90 4.58
C ILE A 67 9.95 -9.71 3.24
N PHE A 68 9.22 -9.91 2.15
CA PHE A 68 9.77 -9.84 0.81
C PHE A 68 9.19 -8.65 0.04
N SER A 69 10.01 -7.98 -0.74
CA SER A 69 9.56 -7.05 -1.79
C SER A 69 9.07 -7.81 -3.02
N GLU A 70 8.44 -7.09 -3.94
CA GLU A 70 7.91 -7.67 -5.19
C GLU A 70 8.99 -8.21 -6.14
N ASP A 71 10.25 -7.78 -5.95
CA ASP A 71 11.43 -8.29 -6.66
C ASP A 71 12.00 -9.60 -6.04
N GLY A 72 11.41 -10.08 -4.94
CA GLY A 72 11.83 -11.29 -4.23
C GLY A 72 12.97 -11.08 -3.24
N VAL A 73 13.46 -9.85 -3.06
CA VAL A 73 14.43 -9.53 -2.01
C VAL A 73 13.75 -9.60 -0.65
N GLY A 74 14.37 -10.32 0.28
CA GLY A 74 13.80 -10.57 1.60
C GLY A 74 14.57 -9.84 2.71
N LYS A 75 13.86 -9.14 3.57
CA LYS A 75 14.36 -8.53 4.80
C LYS A 75 13.84 -9.29 6.01
N VAL A 76 14.71 -9.49 6.99
CA VAL A 76 14.35 -10.10 8.28
C VAL A 76 14.14 -8.97 9.29
N VAL A 77 13.02 -9.01 10.00
CA VAL A 77 12.64 -8.00 11.00
C VAL A 77 12.25 -8.70 12.29
N GLU A 78 12.78 -8.19 13.40
CA GLU A 78 12.40 -8.59 14.75
C GLU A 78 11.22 -7.72 15.22
N ILE A 79 10.13 -8.36 15.67
CA ILE A 79 8.89 -7.70 16.06
C ILE A 79 8.37 -8.26 17.39
N PRO A 80 7.68 -7.45 18.22
CA PRO A 80 6.97 -7.97 19.39
C PRO A 80 5.72 -8.76 18.99
N ALA A 81 5.18 -9.55 19.93
CA ALA A 81 4.01 -10.40 19.71
C ALA A 81 2.72 -9.64 19.34
N ASP A 82 2.59 -8.39 19.81
CA ASP A 82 1.45 -7.50 19.61
C ASP A 82 1.60 -6.58 18.38
N MET A 83 2.64 -6.77 17.56
CA MET A 83 2.85 -5.99 16.34
C MET A 83 1.68 -6.18 15.36
N MET A 84 0.91 -5.11 15.14
CA MET A 84 -0.13 -5.08 14.11
C MET A 84 0.47 -4.89 12.71
N ALA A 85 -0.21 -5.38 11.69
CA ALA A 85 0.22 -5.29 10.29
C ALA A 85 0.51 -3.84 9.85
N ARG A 86 -0.28 -2.90 10.34
CA ARG A 86 -0.10 -1.46 10.11
C ARG A 86 1.20 -0.89 10.66
N ASP A 87 1.61 -1.31 11.86
CA ASP A 87 2.76 -0.73 12.56
C ASP A 87 4.03 -1.24 11.90
N LEU A 88 4.01 -2.51 11.50
CA LEU A 88 5.06 -3.10 10.68
C LEU A 88 5.14 -2.43 9.30
N CYS A 89 4.01 -2.12 8.64
CA CYS A 89 4.03 -1.34 7.39
C CYS A 89 4.70 0.03 7.62
N GLN A 90 4.33 0.76 8.67
CA GLN A 90 4.92 2.07 8.98
C GLN A 90 6.43 1.98 9.24
N LEU A 91 6.87 0.95 9.98
CA LEU A 91 8.29 0.68 10.20
C LEU A 91 9.04 0.44 8.88
N LEU A 92 8.47 -0.34 7.96
CA LEU A 92 9.08 -0.61 6.66
C LEU A 92 9.11 0.61 5.76
N VAL A 93 8.05 1.42 5.74
CA VAL A 93 8.03 2.70 5.01
C VAL A 93 9.14 3.62 5.49
N TYR A 94 9.29 3.78 6.82
CA TYR A 94 10.34 4.57 7.43
C TYR A 94 11.73 4.05 7.06
N LYS A 95 11.98 2.75 7.25
CA LYS A 95 13.28 2.12 6.97
C LYS A 95 13.66 2.12 5.49
N SER A 96 12.68 2.17 4.58
CA SER A 96 12.90 2.11 3.13
C SER A 96 12.77 3.49 2.48
N HIS A 97 12.69 4.56 3.27
CA HIS A 97 12.53 5.95 2.81
C HIS A 97 11.39 6.14 1.78
N CYS A 98 10.30 5.39 1.96
CA CYS A 98 9.15 5.45 1.08
C CYS A 98 8.19 6.56 1.52
N LEU A 99 7.38 7.06 0.59
CA LEU A 99 6.28 7.98 0.92
C LEU A 99 5.17 7.24 1.66
N ASP A 100 4.77 7.74 2.83
CA ASP A 100 3.60 7.24 3.54
C ASP A 100 2.31 7.83 2.95
N ASP A 101 1.69 7.07 2.03
CA ASP A 101 0.42 7.41 1.38
C ASP A 101 -0.75 6.52 1.85
N ASN A 102 -0.55 5.72 2.91
CA ASN A 102 -1.52 4.76 3.45
C ASN A 102 -2.01 3.69 2.46
N SER A 103 -1.28 3.48 1.37
CA SER A 103 -1.55 2.39 0.43
C SER A 103 -0.73 1.14 0.70
N TRP A 104 0.23 1.21 1.63
CA TRP A 104 1.09 0.09 1.99
C TRP A 104 0.32 -1.04 2.70
N VAL A 105 0.63 -2.28 2.31
CA VAL A 105 0.04 -3.48 2.87
C VAL A 105 1.10 -4.58 3.04
N LEU A 106 0.89 -5.40 4.07
CA LEU A 106 1.47 -6.74 4.12
C LEU A 106 0.52 -7.72 3.43
N VAL A 107 1.10 -8.64 2.68
CA VAL A 107 0.38 -9.67 1.94
C VAL A 107 0.80 -11.02 2.48
N GLU A 108 -0.16 -11.81 2.95
CA GLU A 108 0.04 -13.24 3.18
C GLU A 108 0.01 -13.94 1.82
N HIS A 109 1.13 -14.53 1.42
CA HIS A 109 1.32 -15.20 0.14
C HIS A 109 1.66 -16.67 0.35
N HIS A 110 0.91 -17.57 -0.31
CA HIS A 110 1.12 -19.02 -0.35
C HIS A 110 1.53 -19.43 -1.77
N PRO A 111 2.83 -19.47 -2.09
CA PRO A 111 3.29 -19.73 -3.45
C PRO A 111 2.85 -21.08 -4.01
N LEU A 112 2.87 -22.14 -3.19
CA LEU A 112 2.52 -23.49 -3.65
C LEU A 112 1.02 -23.66 -3.88
N LEU A 113 0.20 -22.97 -3.09
CA LEU A 113 -1.25 -22.96 -3.26
C LEU A 113 -1.70 -21.95 -4.31
N GLY A 114 -0.86 -20.98 -4.67
CA GLY A 114 -1.23 -19.93 -5.60
C GLY A 114 -2.23 -18.95 -5.01
N LEU A 115 -2.11 -18.64 -3.72
CA LEU A 115 -3.04 -17.79 -3.00
C LEU A 115 -2.34 -16.58 -2.41
N GLU A 116 -3.02 -15.43 -2.41
CA GLU A 116 -2.58 -14.28 -1.65
C GLU A 116 -3.76 -13.51 -1.04
N ARG A 117 -3.54 -12.85 0.09
CA ARG A 117 -4.48 -11.85 0.64
C ARG A 117 -3.70 -10.71 1.29
N CYS A 118 -4.26 -9.51 1.24
CA CYS A 118 -3.77 -8.42 2.08
C CYS A 118 -4.19 -8.66 3.52
N LEU A 119 -3.29 -8.41 4.47
CA LEU A 119 -3.65 -8.30 5.87
C LEU A 119 -4.41 -6.98 6.09
N GLU A 120 -5.41 -7.03 6.96
CA GLU A 120 -6.03 -5.83 7.49
C GLU A 120 -5.14 -5.18 8.54
N ASP A 121 -5.23 -3.86 8.68
CA ASP A 121 -4.30 -3.07 9.51
C ASP A 121 -4.22 -3.51 10.97
N HIS A 122 -5.32 -4.00 11.53
CA HIS A 122 -5.44 -4.47 12.90
C HIS A 122 -4.96 -5.91 13.13
N GLU A 123 -4.70 -6.69 12.09
CA GLU A 123 -4.29 -8.10 12.25
C GLU A 123 -2.89 -8.17 12.88
N LEU A 124 -2.72 -9.09 13.83
CA LEU A 124 -1.42 -9.34 14.48
C LEU A 124 -0.54 -10.20 13.57
N VAL A 125 0.62 -9.68 13.20
CA VAL A 125 1.51 -10.32 12.22
C VAL A 125 1.95 -11.70 12.70
N VAL A 126 2.27 -11.83 13.99
CA VAL A 126 2.70 -13.10 14.60
C VAL A 126 1.60 -14.16 14.55
N GLN A 127 0.33 -13.78 14.77
CA GLN A 127 -0.79 -14.71 14.69
C GLN A 127 -1.02 -15.20 13.27
N VAL A 128 -0.91 -14.29 12.29
CA VAL A 128 -1.02 -14.66 10.88
C VAL A 128 0.13 -15.59 10.49
N GLN A 129 1.38 -15.29 10.90
CA GLN A 129 2.54 -16.14 10.64
C GLN A 129 2.36 -17.56 11.21
N ALA A 130 1.84 -17.67 12.43
CA ALA A 130 1.58 -18.97 13.06
C ALA A 130 0.52 -19.81 12.32
N SER A 131 -0.38 -19.16 11.56
CA SER A 131 -1.38 -19.84 10.72
C SER A 131 -0.89 -20.21 9.32
N MET A 132 0.30 -19.74 8.91
CA MET A 132 0.85 -20.02 7.59
C MET A 132 1.45 -21.42 7.51
N ASN A 133 1.46 -21.97 6.29
CA ASN A 133 2.25 -23.16 5.97
C ASN A 133 3.74 -22.80 5.90
N SER A 134 4.61 -23.80 5.87
CA SER A 134 6.07 -23.62 5.79
C SER A 134 6.55 -22.89 4.53
N ASP A 135 5.77 -22.90 3.44
CA ASP A 135 6.07 -22.16 2.20
C ASP A 135 5.54 -20.72 2.19
N GLY A 136 4.68 -20.37 3.15
CA GLY A 136 4.05 -19.07 3.28
C GLY A 136 5.05 -17.95 3.54
N ARG A 137 4.77 -16.77 2.96
CA ARG A 137 5.66 -15.60 3.05
C ARG A 137 4.85 -14.33 3.17
N PHE A 138 5.42 -13.33 3.84
CA PHE A 138 4.90 -11.97 3.78
C PHE A 138 5.50 -11.22 2.59
N LEU A 139 4.66 -10.57 1.80
CA LEU A 139 5.10 -9.56 0.83
C LEU A 139 4.76 -8.16 1.33
N PHE A 140 5.58 -7.18 0.99
CA PHE A 140 5.32 -5.76 1.25
C PHE A 140 5.16 -5.02 -0.08
N ARG A 141 3.97 -4.46 -0.32
CA ARG A 141 3.66 -3.73 -1.56
C ARG A 141 2.55 -2.70 -1.35
N LYS A 142 2.27 -1.90 -2.38
CA LYS A 142 1.12 -1.01 -2.41
C LYS A 142 -0.16 -1.74 -2.79
N ASN A 143 -1.28 -1.28 -2.24
CA ASN A 143 -2.64 -1.60 -2.67
C ASN A 143 -3.54 -0.37 -2.52
N TYR A 144 -3.74 0.35 -3.61
CA TYR A 144 -4.58 1.55 -3.66
C TYR A 144 -6.08 1.26 -3.52
N ALA A 145 -6.50 0.01 -3.76
CA ALA A 145 -7.89 -0.44 -3.69
C ALA A 145 -8.31 -0.93 -2.30
N LYS A 146 -7.38 -1.00 -1.33
CA LYS A 146 -7.59 -1.53 0.04
C LYS A 146 -8.89 -1.07 0.71
N TYR A 147 -9.22 0.21 0.53
CA TYR A 147 -10.37 0.89 1.13
C TYR A 147 -11.32 1.52 0.11
N GLU A 148 -11.35 1.00 -1.12
CA GLU A 148 -12.12 1.63 -2.22
C GLU A 148 -13.62 1.74 -1.92
N PHE A 149 -14.20 0.75 -1.23
CA PHE A 149 -15.60 0.82 -0.77
C PHE A 149 -15.87 2.02 0.13
N PHE A 150 -14.98 2.38 1.05
CA PHE A 150 -15.22 3.52 1.94
C PHE A 150 -14.98 4.87 1.27
N ARG A 151 -14.25 4.90 0.15
CA ARG A 151 -14.08 6.11 -0.67
C ARG A 151 -15.32 6.36 -1.53
N ASN A 152 -15.88 5.31 -2.12
CA ASN A 152 -16.98 5.39 -3.08
C ASN A 152 -18.12 4.41 -2.73
N PRO A 153 -18.74 4.48 -1.53
CA PRO A 153 -19.67 3.44 -1.07
C PRO A 153 -20.95 3.35 -1.92
N LEU A 154 -21.39 4.48 -2.50
CA LEU A 154 -22.67 4.57 -3.20
C LEU A 154 -22.70 3.80 -4.53
N THR A 155 -21.55 3.68 -5.20
CA THR A 155 -21.45 3.08 -6.53
C THR A 155 -20.63 1.79 -6.54
N PHE A 156 -20.20 1.33 -5.34
CA PHE A 156 -19.30 0.20 -5.23
C PHE A 156 -19.96 -1.13 -5.59
N PHE A 157 -21.17 -1.36 -5.09
CA PHE A 157 -21.93 -2.59 -5.35
C PHE A 157 -22.96 -2.36 -6.46
N PRO A 158 -23.09 -3.28 -7.43
CA PRO A 158 -24.22 -3.27 -8.36
C PRO A 158 -25.56 -3.35 -7.62
N GLU A 159 -26.58 -2.65 -8.11
CA GLU A 159 -27.88 -2.54 -7.43
C GLU A 159 -28.53 -3.89 -7.09
N HIS A 160 -28.36 -4.89 -7.96
CA HIS A 160 -28.94 -6.22 -7.77
C HIS A 160 -28.18 -7.11 -6.78
N MET A 161 -26.95 -6.73 -6.43
CA MET A 161 -26.02 -7.56 -5.67
C MET A 161 -26.25 -7.45 -4.15
N VAL A 162 -26.80 -6.33 -3.67
CA VAL A 162 -27.07 -6.14 -2.23
C VAL A 162 -28.57 -6.11 -2.00
N ALA A 163 -29.05 -6.94 -1.06
CA ALA A 163 -30.45 -7.01 -0.67
C ALA A 163 -30.59 -7.12 0.85
N TRP A 164 -31.82 -6.99 1.33
CA TRP A 164 -32.18 -7.36 2.69
C TRP A 164 -32.45 -8.86 2.80
N CYS A 165 -31.97 -9.49 3.87
CA CYS A 165 -32.21 -10.92 4.12
C CYS A 165 -33.71 -11.27 4.29
N GLN A 166 -34.52 -10.31 4.76
CA GLN A 166 -35.90 -10.53 5.20
C GLN A 166 -36.97 -9.91 4.27
N GLU A 167 -36.57 -9.11 3.27
CA GLU A 167 -37.50 -8.37 2.40
C GLU A 167 -37.14 -8.57 0.93
N THR A 168 -38.12 -8.91 0.10
CA THR A 168 -37.90 -9.20 -1.33
C THR A 168 -37.94 -7.97 -2.22
N ASN A 169 -38.49 -6.84 -1.75
CA ASN A 169 -38.89 -5.73 -2.63
C ASN A 169 -38.24 -4.38 -2.29
N HIS A 170 -37.46 -4.27 -1.21
CA HIS A 170 -36.77 -3.05 -0.85
C HIS A 170 -35.29 -3.14 -1.21
N THR A 171 -34.89 -2.37 -2.22
CA THR A 171 -33.47 -2.12 -2.50
C THR A 171 -32.89 -1.26 -1.39
N ILE A 172 -31.67 -1.55 -0.96
CA ILE A 172 -30.99 -0.72 0.04
C ILE A 172 -30.58 0.59 -0.63
N PRO A 173 -31.04 1.77 -0.16
CA PRO A 173 -30.59 3.03 -0.72
C PRO A 173 -29.05 3.12 -0.61
N PRO A 174 -28.33 3.51 -1.67
CA PRO A 174 -26.88 3.60 -1.63
C PRO A 174 -26.35 4.44 -0.47
N SER A 175 -27.07 5.50 -0.09
CA SER A 175 -26.72 6.40 1.02
C SER A 175 -26.70 5.72 2.40
N GLN A 176 -27.46 4.63 2.58
CA GLN A 176 -27.54 3.89 3.83
C GLN A 176 -26.62 2.67 3.86
N LEU A 177 -25.99 2.33 2.73
CA LEU A 177 -25.25 1.09 2.55
C LEU A 177 -24.11 0.94 3.57
N LEU A 178 -23.32 1.99 3.76
CA LEU A 178 -22.23 1.98 4.74
C LEU A 178 -22.76 1.74 6.16
N GLN A 179 -23.78 2.48 6.60
CA GLN A 179 -24.38 2.32 7.92
C GLN A 179 -24.93 0.90 8.11
N ASN A 180 -25.56 0.33 7.08
CA ASN A 180 -26.17 -0.99 7.14
C ASN A 180 -25.14 -2.13 7.17
N PHE A 181 -23.98 -1.98 6.52
CA PHE A 181 -22.90 -2.97 6.68
C PHE A 181 -22.27 -2.90 8.08
N LEU A 182 -22.17 -1.71 8.67
CA LEU A 182 -21.50 -1.49 9.96
C LEU A 182 -22.39 -1.73 11.19
N SER A 183 -23.71 -1.57 11.07
CA SER A 183 -24.66 -1.68 12.20
C SER A 183 -24.96 -3.13 12.56
N THR A 184 -24.80 -3.53 13.82
CA THR A 184 -25.13 -4.89 14.28
C THR A 184 -26.61 -5.26 14.13
N ASN A 185 -27.49 -4.27 14.00
CA ASN A 185 -28.95 -4.49 13.96
C ASN A 185 -29.51 -4.63 12.53
N SER A 186 -28.72 -4.33 11.50
CA SER A 186 -29.08 -4.53 10.11
C SER A 186 -28.63 -5.90 9.60
N CYS A 187 -29.40 -6.48 8.67
CA CYS A 187 -29.09 -7.76 8.04
C CYS A 187 -29.05 -7.61 6.50
N PRO A 188 -28.11 -6.82 5.95
CA PRO A 188 -27.88 -6.84 4.52
C PRO A 188 -27.30 -8.21 4.14
N GLU A 189 -27.53 -8.62 2.90
CA GLU A 189 -26.89 -9.77 2.28
C GLU A 189 -26.34 -9.40 0.91
N ILE A 190 -25.25 -10.06 0.53
CA ILE A 190 -24.73 -10.00 -0.82
C ILE A 190 -25.16 -11.27 -1.55
N GLN A 191 -25.75 -11.10 -2.73
CA GLN A 191 -26.33 -12.20 -3.49
C GLN A 191 -25.94 -12.13 -4.97
N GLY A 192 -25.90 -13.28 -5.62
CA GLY A 192 -25.59 -13.37 -7.05
C GLY A 192 -25.04 -14.72 -7.46
N TYR A 193 -24.80 -14.89 -8.75
CA TYR A 193 -24.21 -16.12 -9.27
C TYR A 193 -22.70 -16.13 -9.10
N LEU A 194 -22.17 -17.28 -8.69
CA LEU A 194 -20.75 -17.61 -8.74
C LEU A 194 -20.57 -19.00 -9.32
N TYR A 195 -19.41 -19.26 -9.89
CA TYR A 195 -18.98 -20.62 -10.19
C TYR A 195 -18.26 -21.18 -8.97
N ILE A 196 -18.67 -22.36 -8.51
CA ILE A 196 -17.98 -23.11 -7.45
C ILE A 196 -17.32 -24.33 -8.05
N LYS A 197 -16.07 -24.59 -7.67
CA LYS A 197 -15.35 -25.79 -8.09
C LYS A 197 -15.86 -27.01 -7.32
N GLU A 198 -16.12 -28.10 -8.02
CA GLU A 198 -16.47 -29.35 -7.38
C GLU A 198 -15.25 -29.97 -6.70
N VAL A 199 -15.41 -30.42 -5.44
CA VAL A 199 -14.32 -30.99 -4.64
C VAL A 199 -13.75 -32.23 -5.34
N GLY A 200 -12.42 -32.26 -5.52
CA GLY A 200 -11.71 -33.37 -6.17
C GLY A 200 -11.88 -33.45 -7.69
N ARG A 201 -12.58 -32.50 -8.32
CA ARG A 201 -12.81 -32.47 -9.78
C ARG A 201 -12.28 -31.17 -10.39
N LYS A 202 -12.18 -31.16 -11.73
CA LYS A 202 -11.86 -29.96 -12.53
C LYS A 202 -13.11 -29.24 -13.04
N SER A 203 -14.30 -29.75 -12.71
CA SER A 203 -15.59 -29.20 -13.09
C SER A 203 -15.99 -28.04 -12.18
N TRP A 204 -16.73 -27.09 -12.78
CA TRP A 204 -17.27 -25.92 -12.12
C TRP A 204 -18.78 -25.89 -12.29
N LYS A 205 -19.50 -25.49 -11.25
CA LYS A 205 -20.96 -25.36 -11.27
C LYS A 205 -21.35 -23.92 -11.00
N LYS A 206 -22.20 -23.33 -11.84
CA LYS A 206 -22.80 -22.02 -11.59
C LYS A 206 -23.92 -22.18 -10.56
N VAL A 207 -23.82 -21.48 -9.43
CA VAL A 207 -24.76 -21.57 -8.31
C VAL A 207 -25.08 -20.16 -7.81
N TYR A 208 -26.31 -19.94 -7.37
CA TYR A 208 -26.70 -18.69 -6.72
C TYR A 208 -26.26 -18.73 -5.25
N MET A 209 -25.52 -17.69 -4.83
CA MET A 209 -24.88 -17.62 -3.53
C MET A 209 -25.46 -16.47 -2.70
N PHE A 210 -25.38 -16.61 -1.38
CA PHE A 210 -25.77 -15.60 -0.40
C PHE A 210 -24.68 -15.45 0.65
N LEU A 211 -24.12 -14.26 0.79
CA LEU A 211 -23.19 -13.92 1.85
C LEU A 211 -23.92 -13.10 2.91
N ARG A 212 -23.91 -13.64 4.13
CA ARG A 212 -24.50 -13.08 5.34
C ARG A 212 -23.44 -13.06 6.44
N ARG A 213 -23.74 -12.41 7.56
CA ARG A 213 -22.85 -12.38 8.74
C ARG A 213 -22.45 -13.77 9.24
N SER A 214 -23.39 -14.71 9.21
CA SER A 214 -23.18 -16.07 9.69
C SER A 214 -22.40 -16.96 8.70
N GLY A 215 -22.11 -16.50 7.49
CA GLY A 215 -21.43 -17.33 6.51
C GLY A 215 -21.80 -17.06 5.05
N LEU A 216 -21.11 -17.78 4.18
CA LEU A 216 -21.43 -17.90 2.76
C LEU A 216 -22.29 -19.14 2.54
N TYR A 217 -23.43 -18.98 1.89
CA TYR A 217 -24.40 -20.03 1.58
C TYR A 217 -24.55 -20.21 0.07
N CYS A 218 -24.77 -21.44 -0.36
CA CYS A 218 -25.17 -21.76 -1.73
C CYS A 218 -26.62 -22.24 -1.77
N SER A 219 -27.36 -21.86 -2.82
CA SER A 219 -28.72 -22.35 -3.04
C SER A 219 -28.71 -23.69 -3.77
N THR A 220 -29.48 -24.65 -3.28
CA THR A 220 -29.72 -25.94 -3.95
C THR A 220 -30.85 -25.84 -4.98
N LYS A 221 -31.61 -24.74 -5.00
CA LYS A 221 -32.78 -24.54 -5.88
C LYS A 221 -32.82 -23.12 -6.45
N GLY A 222 -32.18 -22.91 -7.60
CA GLY A 222 -32.19 -21.63 -8.31
C GLY A 222 -31.68 -20.48 -7.43
N ALA A 223 -32.43 -19.39 -7.35
CA ALA A 223 -32.17 -18.26 -6.45
C ALA A 223 -33.02 -18.31 -5.16
N SER A 224 -33.52 -19.49 -4.76
CA SER A 224 -34.35 -19.62 -3.56
C SER A 224 -33.55 -19.29 -2.30
N LYS A 225 -34.15 -18.43 -1.47
CA LYS A 225 -33.65 -18.01 -0.14
C LYS A 225 -34.24 -18.82 1.01
N GLU A 226 -35.10 -19.80 0.72
CA GLU A 226 -35.72 -20.60 1.78
C GLU A 226 -34.64 -21.37 2.55
N PRO A 227 -34.66 -21.38 3.89
CA PRO A 227 -33.63 -22.04 4.70
C PRO A 227 -33.35 -23.49 4.31
N ARG A 228 -34.38 -24.24 3.89
CA ARG A 228 -34.26 -25.64 3.42
C ARG A 228 -33.45 -25.80 2.13
N HIS A 229 -33.33 -24.74 1.33
CA HIS A 229 -32.54 -24.72 0.09
C HIS A 229 -31.14 -24.12 0.29
N LEU A 230 -30.81 -23.61 1.48
CA LEU A 230 -29.52 -22.99 1.74
C LEU A 230 -28.56 -23.98 2.39
N GLN A 231 -27.41 -24.19 1.75
CA GLN A 231 -26.32 -24.99 2.30
C GLN A 231 -25.16 -24.06 2.66
N LEU A 232 -24.71 -24.13 3.93
CA LEU A 232 -23.55 -23.37 4.39
C LEU A 232 -22.28 -23.91 3.72
N LEU A 233 -21.52 -23.02 3.08
CA LEU A 233 -20.27 -23.34 2.41
C LEU A 233 -19.04 -23.02 3.26
N ALA A 234 -19.06 -21.88 3.94
CA ALA A 234 -17.98 -21.41 4.80
C ALA A 234 -18.48 -20.45 5.88
N ASP A 235 -17.91 -20.61 7.09
CA ASP A 235 -18.05 -19.69 8.21
C ASP A 235 -17.05 -18.52 8.08
N LEU A 236 -17.48 -17.29 8.40
CA LEU A 236 -16.65 -16.09 8.24
C LEU A 236 -15.63 -15.89 9.36
N GLU A 237 -15.93 -16.31 10.58
CA GLU A 237 -15.04 -16.15 11.73
C GLU A 237 -13.83 -17.08 11.57
N ASP A 238 -14.11 -18.33 11.23
CA ASP A 238 -13.12 -19.41 11.12
C ASP A 238 -12.45 -19.51 9.74
N SER A 239 -12.70 -18.56 8.82
CA SER A 239 -12.10 -18.57 7.47
C SER A 239 -11.58 -17.23 7.00
N ASN A 240 -10.63 -17.25 6.07
CA ASN A 240 -10.11 -16.08 5.37
C ASN A 240 -10.32 -16.18 3.86
N ILE A 241 -10.50 -15.03 3.22
CA ILE A 241 -10.69 -14.92 1.76
C ILE A 241 -9.38 -14.55 1.08
N PHE A 242 -9.07 -15.25 -0.02
CA PHE A 242 -7.82 -15.11 -0.77
C PHE A 242 -8.10 -14.90 -2.24
N THR A 243 -7.28 -14.09 -2.90
CA THR A 243 -7.18 -14.04 -4.35
C THR A 243 -6.41 -15.27 -4.84
N VAL A 244 -6.88 -15.90 -5.90
CA VAL A 244 -6.13 -16.94 -6.59
C VAL A 244 -5.24 -16.28 -7.63
N ILE A 245 -3.93 -16.48 -7.52
CA ILE A 245 -2.92 -15.88 -8.41
C ILE A 245 -2.34 -16.87 -9.41
N THR A 246 -2.70 -18.14 -9.31
CA THR A 246 -2.37 -19.13 -10.34
C THR A 246 -3.19 -18.91 -11.60
N GLY A 247 -2.57 -19.04 -12.76
CA GLY A 247 -3.26 -18.86 -14.03
C GLY A 247 -4.36 -19.91 -14.27
N LYS A 248 -5.41 -19.52 -15.02
CA LYS A 248 -6.57 -20.35 -15.44
C LYS A 248 -6.27 -21.83 -15.72
N LYS A 249 -5.12 -22.11 -16.35
CA LYS A 249 -4.71 -23.47 -16.75
C LYS A 249 -4.63 -24.44 -15.56
N GLN A 250 -4.37 -23.96 -14.35
CA GLN A 250 -4.19 -24.82 -13.18
C GLN A 250 -5.52 -25.35 -12.63
N HIS A 251 -6.62 -24.63 -12.80
CA HIS A 251 -7.92 -24.99 -12.21
C HIS A 251 -9.03 -25.21 -13.22
N SER A 252 -8.77 -24.98 -14.52
CA SER A 252 -9.79 -25.06 -15.58
C SER A 252 -10.98 -24.15 -15.27
N ALA A 253 -10.72 -22.97 -14.72
CA ALA A 253 -11.76 -22.05 -14.29
C ALA A 253 -12.46 -21.37 -15.47
N PRO A 254 -13.75 -21.00 -15.33
CA PRO A 254 -14.51 -20.32 -16.37
C PRO A 254 -13.95 -18.94 -16.75
N THR A 255 -13.39 -18.19 -15.79
CA THR A 255 -12.84 -16.83 -15.99
C THR A 255 -11.51 -16.65 -15.25
N ASP A 256 -10.86 -15.48 -15.37
CA ASP A 256 -9.62 -15.16 -14.62
C ASP A 256 -9.91 -14.69 -13.19
N PHE A 257 -11.18 -14.50 -12.85
CA PHE A 257 -11.61 -13.79 -11.64
C PHE A 257 -11.87 -14.79 -10.50
N GLU A 258 -10.87 -15.64 -10.26
CA GLU A 258 -10.87 -16.65 -9.22
C GLU A 258 -10.51 -16.06 -7.84
N PHE A 259 -11.15 -16.59 -6.80
CA PHE A 259 -10.85 -16.34 -5.41
C PHE A 259 -11.23 -17.58 -4.59
N CYS A 260 -10.73 -17.71 -3.36
CA CYS A 260 -11.08 -18.84 -2.52
C CYS A 260 -11.28 -18.47 -1.07
N ILE A 261 -11.97 -19.34 -0.35
CA ILE A 261 -12.08 -19.28 1.10
C ILE A 261 -11.29 -20.43 1.70
N LYS A 262 -10.32 -20.09 2.55
CA LYS A 262 -9.45 -21.02 3.28
C LYS A 262 -9.84 -20.97 4.77
N PRO A 263 -10.24 -22.11 5.38
CA PRO A 263 -10.44 -22.19 6.82
C PRO A 263 -9.12 -21.98 7.58
N ASN A 264 -9.16 -21.30 8.73
CA ASN A 264 -7.98 -20.99 9.54
C ASN A 264 -7.27 -22.25 10.07
N LYS A 265 -8.06 -23.29 10.37
CA LYS A 265 -7.56 -24.58 10.92
C LYS A 265 -7.14 -25.56 9.82
N SER A 266 -7.23 -25.18 8.55
CA SER A 266 -6.85 -26.02 7.41
C SER A 266 -5.35 -26.31 7.43
N ARG A 267 -4.96 -27.59 7.27
CA ARG A 267 -3.54 -27.99 7.18
C ARG A 267 -2.91 -27.69 5.81
N GLY A 268 -3.57 -26.87 4.99
CA GLY A 268 -3.00 -26.40 3.73
C GLY A 268 -3.19 -27.35 2.55
N GLU A 269 -4.12 -28.31 2.64
CA GLU A 269 -4.45 -29.15 1.49
C GLU A 269 -5.41 -28.44 0.53
N MET A 270 -5.11 -28.53 -0.76
CA MET A 270 -5.93 -27.95 -1.83
C MET A 270 -7.40 -28.42 -1.81
N LYS A 271 -7.66 -29.62 -1.26
CA LYS A 271 -9.01 -30.22 -1.17
C LYS A 271 -9.92 -29.51 -0.17
N GLU A 272 -9.36 -28.82 0.82
CA GLU A 272 -10.12 -28.10 1.85
C GLU A 272 -10.55 -26.71 1.38
N LEU A 273 -9.85 -26.15 0.38
CA LEU A 273 -10.14 -24.84 -0.18
C LEU A 273 -11.50 -24.79 -0.89
N ARG A 274 -12.28 -23.76 -0.59
CA ARG A 274 -13.51 -23.45 -1.32
C ARG A 274 -13.19 -22.51 -2.47
N MET A 275 -12.94 -23.08 -3.65
CA MET A 275 -12.60 -22.31 -4.86
C MET A 275 -13.86 -21.76 -5.52
N LEU A 276 -13.84 -20.45 -5.79
CA LEU A 276 -14.93 -19.67 -6.36
C LEU A 276 -14.42 -18.86 -7.56
N CYS A 277 -15.29 -18.57 -8.51
CA CYS A 277 -14.95 -17.81 -9.70
C CYS A 277 -16.11 -16.90 -10.09
N ALA A 278 -15.82 -15.63 -10.32
CA ALA A 278 -16.79 -14.60 -10.72
C ALA A 278 -16.83 -14.41 -12.24
N GLU A 279 -17.83 -13.73 -12.77
CA GLU A 279 -17.93 -13.44 -14.22
C GLU A 279 -16.97 -12.33 -14.67
N ASP A 280 -16.73 -11.35 -13.80
CA ASP A 280 -15.87 -10.21 -14.04
C ASP A 280 -15.13 -9.74 -12.77
N GLU A 281 -14.16 -8.85 -12.96
CA GLU A 281 -13.36 -8.26 -11.89
C GLU A 281 -14.19 -7.46 -10.89
N GLN A 282 -15.25 -6.78 -11.36
CA GLN A 282 -16.12 -5.99 -10.50
C GLN A 282 -16.80 -6.91 -9.48
N SER A 283 -17.41 -7.98 -9.96
CA SER A 283 -18.10 -8.99 -9.16
C SER A 283 -17.16 -9.65 -8.17
N ARG A 284 -15.95 -10.06 -8.59
CA ARG A 284 -14.92 -10.60 -7.67
C ARG A 284 -14.59 -9.60 -6.55
N THR A 285 -14.30 -8.34 -6.93
CA THR A 285 -13.98 -7.28 -5.96
C THR A 285 -15.13 -7.10 -4.95
N CYS A 286 -16.38 -7.08 -5.42
CA CYS A 286 -17.56 -6.91 -4.57
C CYS A 286 -17.73 -8.09 -3.60
N TRP A 287 -17.62 -9.34 -4.06
CA TRP A 287 -17.70 -10.52 -3.19
C TRP A 287 -16.60 -10.51 -2.12
N MET A 288 -15.36 -10.24 -2.51
CA MET A 288 -14.24 -10.20 -1.59
C MET A 288 -14.37 -9.07 -0.56
N THR A 289 -14.79 -7.89 -1.00
CA THR A 289 -15.02 -6.75 -0.10
C THR A 289 -16.21 -6.98 0.82
N GLY A 290 -17.28 -7.60 0.32
CA GLY A 290 -18.41 -8.06 1.11
C GLY A 290 -18.00 -9.00 2.23
N PHE A 291 -17.16 -9.98 1.92
CA PHE A 291 -16.64 -10.92 2.90
C PHE A 291 -15.85 -10.19 4.00
N ARG A 292 -14.97 -9.27 3.62
CA ARG A 292 -14.20 -8.44 4.56
C ARG A 292 -15.11 -7.57 5.44
N LEU A 293 -16.15 -6.96 4.86
CA LEU A 293 -17.11 -6.13 5.60
C LEU A 293 -17.90 -6.95 6.62
N PHE A 294 -18.36 -8.14 6.27
CA PHE A 294 -19.08 -9.00 7.22
C PHE A 294 -18.16 -9.60 8.28
N LYS A 295 -16.91 -9.95 7.93
CA LYS A 295 -15.93 -10.51 8.88
C LYS A 295 -15.43 -9.48 9.89
N TYR A 296 -15.09 -8.27 9.44
CA TYR A 296 -14.38 -7.28 10.27
C TYR A 296 -15.24 -6.07 10.67
N GLY A 297 -16.35 -5.82 9.96
CA GLY A 297 -17.33 -4.79 10.29
C GLY A 297 -16.72 -3.42 10.61
N ILE A 298 -17.01 -2.91 11.81
CA ILE A 298 -16.59 -1.59 12.28
C ILE A 298 -15.06 -1.45 12.40
N ILE A 299 -14.34 -2.53 12.71
CA ILE A 299 -12.88 -2.51 12.84
C ILE A 299 -12.24 -2.14 11.49
N LEU A 300 -12.79 -2.64 10.39
CA LEU A 300 -12.31 -2.30 9.04
C LEU A 300 -12.52 -0.82 8.70
N TYR A 301 -13.63 -0.24 9.15
CA TYR A 301 -13.89 1.20 9.01
C TYR A 301 -12.96 2.05 9.89
N GLN A 302 -12.66 1.60 11.11
CA GLN A 302 -11.67 2.25 11.97
C GLN A 302 -10.29 2.26 11.33
N ASN A 303 -9.87 1.14 10.73
CA ASN A 303 -8.61 1.05 9.99
C ASN A 303 -8.53 2.09 8.86
N TYR A 304 -9.63 2.28 8.11
CA TYR A 304 -9.72 3.32 7.07
C TYR A 304 -9.63 4.75 7.63
N LYS A 305 -10.26 5.02 8.78
CA LYS A 305 -10.31 6.37 9.37
C LYS A 305 -9.03 6.78 10.07
N LEU A 306 -8.28 5.85 10.62
CA LEU A 306 -7.16 6.18 11.50
C LEU A 306 -6.05 6.99 10.81
N PRO A 307 -5.64 6.67 9.56
CA PRO A 307 -4.71 7.54 8.84
C PRO A 307 -5.25 8.93 8.51
N GLN A 308 -6.57 9.06 8.31
CA GLN A 308 -7.20 10.36 8.02
C GLN A 308 -7.15 11.30 9.21
N GLN A 309 -7.19 10.75 10.44
CA GLN A 309 -7.05 11.52 11.67
C GLN A 309 -5.59 11.88 12.01
N ARG A 310 -4.62 11.12 11.46
CA ARG A 310 -3.18 11.41 11.57
C ARG A 310 -2.68 12.40 10.55
N LYS A 311 -3.46 12.76 9.51
CA LYS A 311 -3.19 14.03 8.82
C LYS A 311 -3.19 15.07 9.92
N PRO A 312 -2.07 15.76 10.19
CA PRO A 312 -2.15 16.87 11.11
C PRO A 312 -3.29 17.71 10.57
N LEU A 313 -4.19 18.13 11.46
CA LEU A 313 -4.77 19.43 11.27
C LEU A 313 -3.55 20.30 10.99
N LEU A 314 -3.32 20.58 9.71
CA LEU A 314 -2.93 21.90 9.31
C LEU A 314 -4.09 22.77 9.81
N SER A 315 -4.12 22.99 11.13
CA SER A 315 -4.26 24.34 11.59
C SER A 315 -3.33 25.13 10.68
N PRO A 316 -3.73 26.32 10.20
CA PRO A 316 -2.71 27.27 9.85
C PRO A 316 -1.88 27.40 11.13
N PHE A 317 -0.77 26.66 11.20
CA PHE A 317 0.33 27.00 12.04
C PHE A 317 0.72 28.37 11.51
N SER A 318 0.07 29.41 12.06
CA SER A 318 0.85 30.41 12.75
C SER A 318 1.89 29.61 13.52
N ALA A 319 3.07 29.46 12.91
CA ALA A 319 4.27 29.15 13.64
C ALA A 319 4.20 29.94 14.96
N PRO A 320 4.65 29.40 16.10
CA PRO A 320 4.93 30.27 17.22
C PRO A 320 5.86 31.35 16.66
N ARG A 321 5.32 32.55 16.43
CA ARG A 321 6.09 33.75 16.11
C ARG A 321 6.78 34.12 17.40
N SER A 322 7.80 33.35 17.74
CA SER A 322 8.81 33.70 18.72
C SER A 322 10.20 33.65 18.09
N VAL A 323 10.28 33.95 16.79
CA VAL A 323 11.49 34.50 16.19
C VAL A 323 11.06 35.80 15.54
N SER A 324 11.49 36.89 16.14
CA SER A 324 11.34 38.25 15.63
C SER A 324 11.68 38.27 14.13
N GLU A 325 10.88 39.00 13.34
CA GLU A 325 11.10 39.29 11.91
C GLU A 325 12.48 39.92 11.63
N ASN A 326 13.26 40.22 12.68
CA ASN A 326 14.60 40.79 12.61
C ASN A 326 15.75 39.75 12.69
N SER A 327 15.50 38.44 12.63
CA SER A 327 16.58 37.41 12.77
C SER A 327 16.85 36.56 11.52
N LEU A 328 16.26 36.88 10.37
CA LEU A 328 16.67 36.27 9.11
C LEU A 328 17.92 36.98 8.59
N VAL A 329 19.00 36.22 8.39
CA VAL A 329 20.26 36.73 7.81
C VAL A 329 20.55 35.98 6.51
N ALA A 330 20.96 36.71 5.49
CA ALA A 330 21.39 36.10 4.23
C ALA A 330 22.71 35.35 4.46
N MET A 331 22.88 34.18 3.83
CA MET A 331 24.07 33.34 3.96
C MET A 331 24.72 33.15 2.59
N ASP A 332 26.04 33.23 2.55
CA ASP A 332 26.85 32.99 1.35
C ASP A 332 27.57 31.63 1.48
N PHE A 333 27.31 30.75 0.50
CA PHE A 333 27.89 29.40 0.41
C PHE A 333 28.93 29.27 -0.72
N SER A 334 29.35 30.37 -1.33
CA SER A 334 30.34 30.36 -2.43
C SER A 334 31.76 29.96 -1.97
N GLY A 335 32.02 29.94 -0.65
CA GLY A 335 33.27 29.46 -0.03
C GLY A 335 33.20 28.02 0.51
N ARG A 336 34.31 27.54 1.10
CA ARG A 336 34.37 26.19 1.75
C ARG A 336 33.62 26.10 3.08
N ILE A 337 33.30 27.23 3.69
CA ILE A 337 32.53 27.37 4.94
C ILE A 337 31.51 28.47 4.69
N GLY A 338 30.23 28.19 4.94
CA GLY A 338 29.16 29.18 4.76
C GLY A 338 29.36 30.36 5.71
N ARG A 339 29.27 31.59 5.18
CA ARG A 339 29.35 32.82 5.98
C ARG A 339 28.01 33.54 6.03
N VAL A 340 27.76 34.25 7.12
CA VAL A 340 26.63 35.19 7.22
C VAL A 340 26.98 36.46 6.43
N ILE A 341 26.05 36.95 5.62
CA ILE A 341 26.16 38.23 4.90
C ILE A 341 25.67 39.33 5.84
N ASP A 342 26.60 39.97 6.54
CA ASP A 342 26.29 41.04 7.50
C ASP A 342 26.04 42.41 6.82
N ASN A 343 26.50 42.57 5.58
CA ASN A 343 26.35 43.82 4.84
C ASN A 343 24.96 43.89 4.17
N PRO A 344 24.10 44.86 4.52
CA PRO A 344 22.73 44.94 4.00
C PRO A 344 22.66 45.19 2.49
N VAL A 345 23.65 45.88 1.91
CA VAL A 345 23.72 46.13 0.46
C VAL A 345 24.05 44.84 -0.28
N GLU A 346 24.98 44.05 0.26
CA GLU A 346 25.36 42.75 -0.30
C GLU A 346 24.20 41.74 -0.24
N ALA A 347 23.49 41.70 0.90
CA ALA A 347 22.31 40.86 1.06
C ALA A 347 21.19 41.24 0.09
N GLN A 348 20.98 42.53 -0.16
CA GLN A 348 19.99 43.02 -1.13
C GLN A 348 20.40 42.70 -2.58
N CYS A 349 21.68 42.86 -2.91
CA CYS A 349 22.22 42.47 -4.22
C CYS A 349 22.07 40.97 -4.47
N ALA A 350 22.39 40.11 -3.49
CA ALA A 350 22.23 38.67 -3.59
C ALA A 350 20.75 38.27 -3.77
N ALA A 351 19.83 38.87 -2.99
CA ALA A 351 18.40 38.62 -3.12
C ALA A 351 17.83 39.07 -4.49
N MET A 352 18.32 40.19 -5.01
CA MET A 352 17.92 40.70 -6.33
C MET A 352 18.47 39.82 -7.46
N GLU A 353 19.72 39.37 -7.37
CA GLU A 353 20.35 38.46 -8.33
C GLU A 353 19.64 37.10 -8.35
N GLU A 354 19.39 36.51 -7.18
CA GLU A 354 18.63 35.27 -7.05
C GLU A 354 17.22 35.44 -7.63
N GLY A 355 16.51 36.52 -7.27
CA GLY A 355 15.20 36.86 -7.84
C GLY A 355 15.17 37.00 -9.37
N HIS A 356 16.27 37.45 -9.98
CA HIS A 356 16.41 37.50 -11.44
C HIS A 356 16.71 36.12 -12.05
N THR A 357 17.39 35.22 -11.36
CA THR A 357 17.60 33.83 -11.82
C THR A 357 16.32 33.00 -11.81
N TRP A 358 15.39 33.24 -10.88
CA TRP A 358 14.07 32.58 -10.85
C TRP A 358 13.13 33.04 -11.96
N ARG A 359 13.33 34.25 -12.52
CA ARG A 359 12.45 34.86 -13.54
C ARG A 359 12.93 34.69 -14.99
N LYS A 360 14.09 34.08 -15.23
CA LYS A 360 14.56 33.76 -16.59
C LYS A 360 14.22 32.30 -16.94
N PRO A 361 13.60 32.02 -18.11
CA PRO A 361 13.62 30.68 -18.67
C PRO A 361 15.09 30.31 -18.94
N LYS A 362 15.53 29.16 -18.43
CA LYS A 362 16.92 28.71 -18.53
C LYS A 362 17.30 28.38 -19.98
N ASN A 363 17.86 29.33 -20.71
CA ASN A 363 18.73 29.06 -21.85
C ASN A 363 20.18 29.00 -21.35
N LEU A 364 20.63 27.82 -20.97
CA LEU A 364 22.04 27.57 -20.63
C LEU A 364 22.73 26.96 -21.86
N SER A 365 23.51 27.78 -22.55
CA SER A 365 24.53 27.33 -23.49
C SER A 365 25.67 26.68 -22.72
N PHE A 366 25.53 25.39 -22.42
CA PHE A 366 26.65 24.55 -21.99
C PHE A 366 27.38 24.00 -23.22
N SER A 367 28.62 24.47 -23.40
CA SER A 367 29.63 23.74 -24.15
C SER A 367 29.85 22.40 -23.44
N SER A 368 29.66 21.29 -24.17
CA SER A 368 29.66 19.88 -23.73
C SER A 368 30.84 19.51 -22.80
N PRO A 369 30.73 18.46 -21.92
CA PRO A 369 30.06 17.18 -22.20
C PRO A 369 29.26 16.57 -21.05
N CYS A 370 28.21 15.79 -21.34
CA CYS A 370 27.87 14.52 -20.67
C CYS A 370 26.42 14.11 -20.96
N VAL A 371 26.27 12.87 -21.44
CA VAL A 371 25.07 12.07 -21.67
C VAL A 371 24.18 11.83 -20.41
N ILE A 372 24.33 12.60 -19.33
CA ILE A 372 23.76 12.31 -18.01
C ILE A 372 22.40 13.01 -17.76
N LEU A 373 22.04 14.06 -18.52
CA LEU A 373 20.79 14.80 -18.27
C LEU A 373 19.54 14.16 -18.91
N TRP A 374 19.69 13.27 -19.89
CA TRP A 374 18.56 12.78 -20.71
C TRP A 374 17.76 11.62 -20.09
N VAL A 375 18.04 11.27 -18.83
CA VAL A 375 17.63 9.98 -18.24
C VAL A 375 16.99 10.14 -16.86
N ILE A 376 16.61 11.36 -16.45
CA ILE A 376 16.02 11.61 -15.10
C ILE A 376 14.70 10.83 -14.92
N HIS A 377 13.96 10.59 -16.00
CA HIS A 377 12.73 9.80 -15.96
C HIS A 377 12.97 8.34 -15.51
N ILE A 378 14.18 7.79 -15.67
CA ILE A 378 14.50 6.42 -15.22
C ILE A 378 14.53 6.33 -13.68
N ALA A 379 14.80 7.44 -12.99
CA ALA A 379 14.73 7.51 -11.53
C ALA A 379 13.29 7.66 -11.00
N GLN A 380 12.29 7.78 -11.88
CA GLN A 380 10.91 7.98 -11.48
C GLN A 380 10.24 6.67 -11.13
N LEU A 381 9.54 6.63 -9.99
CA LEU A 381 8.88 5.41 -9.49
C LEU A 381 7.81 4.84 -10.43
N TRP A 382 7.22 5.68 -11.30
CA TRP A 382 6.23 5.27 -12.29
C TRP A 382 6.85 4.72 -13.59
N TYR A 383 8.18 4.77 -13.75
CA TYR A 383 8.86 4.30 -14.95
C TYR A 383 9.42 2.88 -14.77
N TYR A 384 9.04 1.97 -15.68
CA TYR A 384 9.38 0.54 -15.60
C TYR A 384 10.33 0.07 -16.71
N GLY A 385 10.81 0.97 -17.56
CA GLY A 385 11.69 0.59 -18.66
C GLY A 385 11.06 -0.45 -19.59
N ARG A 386 11.80 -1.54 -19.85
CA ARG A 386 11.42 -2.58 -20.82
C ARG A 386 10.63 -3.72 -20.16
N ILE A 387 9.38 -3.45 -19.79
CA ILE A 387 8.42 -4.50 -19.39
C ILE A 387 7.43 -4.79 -20.52
N THR A 388 6.89 -6.02 -20.54
CA THR A 388 5.87 -6.42 -21.51
C THR A 388 4.52 -5.80 -21.19
N ARG A 389 3.59 -5.87 -22.15
CA ARG A 389 2.20 -5.46 -21.91
C ARG A 389 1.57 -6.29 -20.80
N GLU A 390 1.80 -7.59 -20.80
CA GLU A 390 1.25 -8.56 -19.84
C GLU A 390 1.80 -8.29 -18.43
N GLU A 391 3.09 -7.97 -18.33
CA GLU A 391 3.72 -7.61 -17.07
C GLU A 391 3.15 -6.30 -16.50
N SER A 392 2.89 -5.30 -17.36
CA SER A 392 2.22 -4.06 -16.93
C SER A 392 0.82 -4.30 -16.40
N HIS A 393 0.09 -5.30 -16.93
CA HIS A 393 -1.21 -5.68 -16.40
C HIS A 393 -1.06 -6.30 -15.01
N ARG A 394 -0.12 -7.24 -14.85
CA ARG A 394 0.16 -7.92 -13.58
C ARG A 394 0.45 -6.92 -12.45
N ILE A 395 1.30 -5.93 -12.71
CA ILE A 395 1.67 -4.87 -11.74
C ILE A 395 0.43 -4.04 -11.34
N ILE A 396 -0.37 -3.58 -12.32
CA ILE A 396 -1.59 -2.81 -12.04
C ILE A 396 -2.60 -3.63 -11.23
N HIS A 397 -2.76 -4.92 -11.54
CA HIS A 397 -3.64 -5.79 -10.77
C HIS A 397 -3.17 -5.93 -9.32
N GLN A 398 -1.87 -6.13 -9.08
CA GLN A 398 -1.31 -6.31 -7.74
C GLN A 398 -1.43 -5.07 -6.85
N GLN A 399 -1.36 -3.87 -7.44
CA GLN A 399 -1.47 -2.61 -6.70
C GLN A 399 -2.90 -2.07 -6.55
N GLY A 400 -3.90 -2.82 -7.03
CA GLY A 400 -5.31 -2.51 -6.86
C GLY A 400 -5.84 -1.56 -7.94
N GLN A 401 -6.77 -2.06 -8.76
CA GLN A 401 -7.30 -1.40 -9.96
C GLN A 401 -8.22 -0.21 -9.66
N VAL A 402 -7.65 0.87 -9.16
CA VAL A 402 -8.33 2.16 -8.96
C VAL A 402 -8.13 3.08 -10.16
N ASP A 403 -9.01 4.06 -10.27
CA ASP A 403 -8.92 5.07 -11.33
C ASP A 403 -7.70 5.96 -11.16
N GLY A 404 -6.94 6.13 -12.23
CA GLY A 404 -5.74 6.95 -12.25
C GLY A 404 -4.48 6.21 -11.80
N LEU A 405 -4.54 4.90 -11.55
CA LEU A 405 -3.34 4.06 -11.35
C LEU A 405 -2.61 3.89 -12.69
N PHE A 406 -1.30 4.20 -12.72
CA PHE A 406 -0.56 4.26 -13.97
C PHE A 406 0.92 3.89 -13.85
N LEU A 407 1.50 3.52 -14.99
CA LEU A 407 2.94 3.39 -15.18
C LEU A 407 3.33 3.75 -16.62
N VAL A 408 4.60 4.07 -16.83
CA VAL A 408 5.19 4.30 -18.15
C VAL A 408 6.24 3.24 -18.43
N ARG A 409 6.22 2.70 -19.64
CA ARG A 409 7.17 1.71 -20.13
C ARG A 409 7.62 2.04 -21.54
N VAL A 410 8.73 1.45 -21.97
CA VAL A 410 9.19 1.49 -23.35
C VAL A 410 8.23 0.70 -24.25
N SER A 411 7.95 1.22 -25.44
CA SER A 411 7.14 0.50 -26.42
C SER A 411 7.93 -0.67 -27.02
N GLN A 412 7.29 -1.84 -27.08
CA GLN A 412 7.90 -3.02 -27.72
C GLN A 412 7.79 -2.98 -29.24
N SER A 413 6.79 -2.28 -29.78
CA SER A 413 6.54 -2.18 -31.22
C SER A 413 7.22 -0.98 -31.88
N ASN A 414 7.46 0.10 -31.13
CA ASN A 414 8.13 1.30 -31.64
C ASN A 414 9.31 1.68 -30.72
N PRO A 415 10.57 1.43 -31.13
CA PRO A 415 11.75 1.65 -30.28
C PRO A 415 11.95 3.09 -29.79
N LYS A 416 11.36 4.09 -30.46
CA LYS A 416 11.46 5.51 -30.09
C LYS A 416 10.28 6.00 -29.24
N ALA A 417 9.27 5.15 -29.00
CA ALA A 417 8.05 5.54 -28.30
C ALA A 417 7.98 4.95 -26.89
N PHE A 418 7.21 5.61 -26.04
CA PHE A 418 6.83 5.10 -24.73
C PHE A 418 5.34 4.73 -24.73
N VAL A 419 4.93 4.00 -23.71
CA VAL A 419 3.53 3.61 -23.50
C VAL A 419 3.14 3.98 -22.08
N LEU A 420 2.18 4.89 -21.95
CA LEU A 420 1.46 5.12 -20.71
C LEU A 420 0.40 4.03 -20.55
N THR A 421 0.53 3.23 -19.51
CA THR A 421 -0.49 2.23 -19.14
C THR A 421 -1.28 2.77 -17.97
N LEU A 422 -2.61 2.86 -18.11
CA LEU A 422 -3.52 3.53 -17.19
C LEU A 422 -4.72 2.63 -16.86
N CYS A 423 -5.06 2.54 -15.58
CA CYS A 423 -6.28 1.91 -15.10
C CYS A 423 -7.42 2.93 -14.97
N HIS A 424 -8.59 2.59 -15.52
CA HIS A 424 -9.82 3.37 -15.39
C HIS A 424 -11.04 2.46 -15.49
N HIS A 425 -11.97 2.56 -14.55
CA HIS A 425 -13.13 1.67 -14.38
C HIS A 425 -12.72 0.18 -14.43
N LYS A 426 -11.66 -0.17 -13.69
CA LYS A 426 -11.07 -1.52 -13.64
C LYS A 426 -10.62 -2.08 -15.00
N LYS A 427 -10.51 -1.22 -16.03
CA LYS A 427 -9.99 -1.58 -17.35
C LYS A 427 -8.62 -0.94 -17.55
N ILE A 428 -7.69 -1.71 -18.07
CA ILE A 428 -6.33 -1.26 -18.37
C ILE A 428 -6.29 -0.78 -19.82
N LYS A 429 -5.89 0.48 -20.02
CA LYS A 429 -5.73 1.13 -21.32
C LYS A 429 -4.26 1.48 -21.55
N HIS A 430 -3.84 1.48 -22.81
CA HIS A 430 -2.48 1.83 -23.21
C HIS A 430 -2.53 3.00 -24.19
N PHE A 431 -1.73 4.02 -23.93
CA PHE A 431 -1.62 5.22 -24.76
C PHE A 431 -0.17 5.35 -25.24
N GLN A 432 0.02 5.49 -26.54
CA GLN A 432 1.35 5.68 -27.10
C GLN A 432 1.79 7.12 -26.90
N ILE A 433 2.95 7.30 -26.29
CA ILE A 433 3.65 8.56 -26.20
C ILE A 433 4.64 8.57 -27.36
N LEU A 434 4.39 9.42 -28.34
CA LEU A 434 5.18 9.50 -29.57
C LEU A 434 6.12 10.71 -29.51
N PRO A 435 7.37 10.55 -30.00
CA PRO A 435 8.24 11.69 -30.22
C PRO A 435 7.76 12.47 -31.46
N CYS A 436 7.73 13.79 -31.35
CA CYS A 436 7.53 14.72 -32.46
C CYS A 436 8.73 15.67 -32.56
N GLU A 437 9.17 15.97 -33.78
CA GLU A 437 10.28 16.90 -34.02
C GLU A 437 9.72 18.24 -34.49
N GLU A 438 10.13 19.33 -33.83
CA GLU A 438 9.81 20.71 -34.19
C GLU A 438 11.06 21.56 -33.99
N ASP A 439 11.45 22.31 -35.01
CA ASP A 439 12.66 23.17 -35.01
C ASP A 439 13.96 22.46 -34.56
N GLY A 440 14.08 21.17 -34.86
CA GLY A 440 15.23 20.33 -34.48
C GLY A 440 15.24 19.88 -33.02
N GLN A 441 14.21 20.21 -32.24
CA GLN A 441 13.99 19.73 -30.88
C GLN A 441 12.97 18.59 -30.88
N VAL A 442 13.24 17.55 -30.08
CA VAL A 442 12.32 16.43 -29.87
C VAL A 442 11.41 16.75 -28.69
N PHE A 443 10.10 16.60 -28.91
CA PHE A 443 9.05 16.68 -27.91
C PHE A 443 8.31 15.34 -27.81
N PHE A 444 7.58 15.14 -26.72
CA PHE A 444 6.70 14.00 -26.52
C PHE A 444 5.24 14.44 -26.52
N SER A 445 4.37 13.64 -27.13
CA SER A 445 2.92 13.91 -27.18
C SER A 445 2.09 12.62 -27.05
N LEU A 446 0.90 12.76 -26.49
CA LEU A 446 -0.14 11.74 -26.37
C LEU A 446 -1.30 11.95 -27.37
N ASP A 447 -1.32 13.08 -28.06
CA ASP A 447 -2.44 13.63 -28.82
C ASP A 447 -1.97 14.15 -30.19
N ASP A 448 -1.08 13.40 -30.83
CA ASP A 448 -0.59 13.63 -32.20
C ASP A 448 0.02 15.04 -32.39
N GLY A 449 0.76 15.50 -31.38
CA GLY A 449 1.48 16.78 -31.41
C GLY A 449 0.65 18.00 -31.02
N VAL A 450 -0.63 17.86 -30.64
CA VAL A 450 -1.44 18.99 -30.16
C VAL A 450 -0.88 19.55 -28.85
N THR A 451 -0.57 18.67 -27.90
CA THR A 451 0.10 19.01 -26.65
C THR A 451 1.50 18.40 -26.64
N LYS A 452 2.52 19.25 -26.51
CA LYS A 452 3.94 18.89 -26.61
C LYS A 452 4.63 19.08 -25.26
N PHE A 453 5.48 18.14 -24.89
CA PHE A 453 6.27 18.16 -23.65
C PHE A 453 7.75 17.94 -23.95
N THR A 454 8.63 18.63 -23.24
CA THR A 454 10.08 18.50 -23.44
C THR A 454 10.62 17.15 -22.96
N ASP A 455 9.96 16.56 -21.96
CA ASP A 455 10.31 15.25 -21.41
C ASP A 455 9.09 14.53 -20.82
N LEU A 456 9.30 13.28 -20.41
CA LEU A 456 8.25 12.44 -19.83
C LEU A 456 7.79 12.92 -18.44
N ILE A 457 8.63 13.64 -17.70
CA ILE A 457 8.29 14.12 -16.35
C ILE A 457 7.24 15.22 -16.49
N GLN A 458 7.50 16.21 -17.33
CA GLN A 458 6.55 17.30 -17.62
C GLN A 458 5.22 16.75 -18.17
N LEU A 459 5.29 15.74 -19.04
CA LEU A 459 4.09 15.06 -19.55
C LEU A 459 3.28 14.44 -18.40
N VAL A 460 3.93 13.65 -17.53
CA VAL A 460 3.24 13.00 -16.41
C VAL A 460 2.66 14.03 -15.44
N GLU A 461 3.41 15.07 -15.07
CA GLU A 461 2.94 16.15 -14.20
C GLU A 461 1.74 16.88 -14.79
N PHE A 462 1.77 17.17 -16.09
CA PHE A 462 0.64 17.77 -16.78
C PHE A 462 -0.61 16.89 -16.68
N TYR A 463 -0.49 15.58 -16.93
CA TYR A 463 -1.62 14.65 -16.89
C TYR A 463 -2.02 14.23 -15.47
N GLN A 464 -1.21 14.53 -14.45
CA GLN A 464 -1.63 14.47 -13.04
C GLN A 464 -2.58 15.62 -12.69
N LEU A 465 -2.32 16.82 -13.24
CA LEU A 465 -3.14 18.01 -13.00
C LEU A 465 -4.35 18.10 -13.94
N ASN A 466 -4.19 17.62 -15.17
CA ASN A 466 -5.15 17.79 -16.27
C ASN A 466 -5.59 16.44 -16.84
N ARG A 467 -6.86 16.34 -17.23
CA ARG A 467 -7.35 15.12 -17.89
C ARG A 467 -6.80 15.00 -19.32
N GLY A 468 -6.81 16.11 -20.07
CA GLY A 468 -6.48 16.10 -21.51
C GLY A 468 -7.27 15.04 -22.26
N VAL A 469 -6.56 14.28 -23.11
CA VAL A 469 -7.09 13.16 -23.90
C VAL A 469 -7.29 11.85 -23.11
N LEU A 470 -6.82 11.78 -21.86
CA LEU A 470 -6.96 10.59 -21.03
C LEU A 470 -8.40 10.46 -20.49
N PRO A 471 -8.85 9.24 -20.15
CA PRO A 471 -10.17 9.05 -19.55
C PRO A 471 -10.28 9.64 -18.13
N CYS A 472 -9.17 9.71 -17.40
CA CYS A 472 -9.07 10.31 -16.08
C CYS A 472 -7.65 10.88 -15.85
N LYS A 473 -7.48 11.71 -14.82
CA LYS A 473 -6.16 12.22 -14.41
C LYS A 473 -5.29 11.09 -13.87
N LEU A 474 -3.98 11.21 -14.03
CA LEU A 474 -3.00 10.35 -13.38
C LEU A 474 -2.99 10.67 -11.88
N LYS A 475 -3.12 9.65 -11.03
CA LYS A 475 -3.25 9.84 -9.57
C LYS A 475 -2.25 9.01 -8.78
N HIS A 476 -2.09 7.76 -9.16
CA HIS A 476 -1.35 6.78 -8.37
C HIS A 476 -0.26 6.17 -9.25
N PRO A 477 1.02 6.51 -9.04
CA PRO A 477 2.09 5.84 -9.74
C PRO A 477 2.19 4.40 -9.22
N CYS A 478 2.23 3.40 -10.11
CA CYS A 478 2.59 2.06 -9.69
C CYS A 478 4.05 2.09 -9.23
N THR A 479 4.37 1.63 -8.03
CA THR A 479 5.76 1.66 -7.51
C THR A 479 6.18 0.29 -7.02
N VAL A 480 7.35 -0.20 -7.44
CA VAL A 480 7.99 -1.37 -6.81
C VAL A 480 8.91 -0.87 -5.71
N VAL A 481 8.83 -1.49 -4.54
CA VAL A 481 9.74 -1.18 -3.42
C VAL A 481 10.87 -2.18 -3.37
N ALA A 482 12.08 -1.68 -3.14
CA ALA A 482 13.20 -2.46 -2.65
C ALA A 482 13.26 -2.31 -1.11
N LEU A 483 13.30 -3.45 -0.40
CA LEU A 483 13.29 -3.51 1.07
C LEU A 483 14.69 -3.47 1.72
#